data_AF-A0A413G353-F1
#
_entry.id   AF-A0A413G353-F1
#
_cell.length_a   1.000
_cell.length_b   1.000
_cell.length_c   1.000
_cell.angle_alpha   90.00
_cell.angle_beta   90.00
_cell.angle_gamma   90.00
#
_symmetry.space_group_name_H-M   'P 1'
#
loop_
_entity.id
_entity.type
_entity.pdbx_description
1 polymer ?
#
loop_
_entity_poly.entity_id
_entity_poly.type
_entity_poly.pdbx_seq_one_letter_code
_entity_poly.pdbx_strand_id
1 'polypeptide(L)'
;MARGQRLPDNRFPAIFLGREILFDRQNGLGQLSIVKQACALLPELCGYGLSPREGYALAYNCVLLFQTLAGSDTLPSPRAALERFTLSQIADLCRLYWQQDDLPFDAGDFEECGVNESFDSMQALL
;
A
#
# COMPACT_ATOMS: atom_id res chain seq x y z
N MET A 1 -12.33 4.36 -40.13
CA MET A 1 -12.95 4.52 -38.81
C MET A 1 -12.19 3.65 -37.82
N ALA A 2 -11.26 4.23 -37.06
CA ALA A 2 -10.53 3.49 -36.03
C ALA A 2 -11.47 3.26 -34.83
N ARG A 3 -11.86 2.01 -34.60
CA ARG A 3 -12.48 1.59 -33.34
C ARG A 3 -11.43 1.82 -32.26
N GLY A 4 -11.61 2.86 -31.44
CA GLY A 4 -10.83 3.05 -30.23
C GLY A 4 -10.96 1.78 -29.40
N GLN A 5 -9.91 0.98 -29.41
CA GLN A 5 -9.82 -0.23 -28.60
C GLN A 5 -9.91 0.26 -27.15
N ARG A 6 -11.02 -0.03 -26.47
CA ARG A 6 -11.15 0.24 -25.04
C ARG A 6 -9.94 -0.40 -24.37
N LEU A 7 -9.10 0.41 -23.76
CA LEU A 7 -8.07 -0.08 -22.85
C LEU A 7 -8.77 -1.02 -21.85
N PRO A 8 -8.16 -2.17 -21.50
CA PRO A 8 -8.75 -3.04 -20.49
C PRO A 8 -9.05 -2.21 -19.25
N ASP A 9 -10.23 -2.44 -18.65
CA ASP A 9 -10.61 -1.79 -17.40
C ASP A 9 -9.45 -2.01 -16.43
N ASN A 10 -8.82 -0.92 -15.97
CA ASN A 10 -7.67 -0.98 -15.06
C ASN A 10 -8.10 -1.37 -13.64
N ARG A 11 -9.26 -2.03 -13.53
CA ARG A 11 -9.97 -2.38 -12.31
C ARG A 11 -10.21 -3.87 -12.25
N PHE A 12 -10.19 -4.41 -11.05
CA PHE A 12 -10.60 -5.78 -10.80
C PHE A 12 -11.46 -5.87 -9.53
N PRO A 13 -12.51 -6.71 -9.55
CA PRO A 13 -13.30 -7.01 -8.36
C PRO A 13 -12.63 -8.12 -7.52
N ALA A 14 -12.83 -8.06 -6.21
CA ALA A 14 -12.53 -9.14 -5.26
C ALA A 14 -13.66 -9.28 -4.24
N ILE A 15 -13.89 -10.50 -3.76
CA ILE A 15 -14.86 -10.74 -2.68
C ILE A 15 -14.17 -10.61 -1.34
N PHE A 16 -14.67 -9.71 -0.49
CA PHE A 16 -14.19 -9.50 0.87
C PHE A 16 -15.38 -9.45 1.82
N LEU A 17 -15.40 -10.32 2.84
CA LEU A 17 -16.50 -10.40 3.82
C LEU A 17 -17.90 -10.49 3.18
N GLY A 18 -18.02 -11.25 2.08
CA GLY A 18 -19.29 -11.45 1.37
C GLY A 18 -19.77 -10.26 0.54
N ARG A 19 -18.98 -9.19 0.42
CA ARG A 19 -19.22 -8.06 -0.48
C ARG A 19 -18.16 -7.96 -1.57
N GLU A 20 -18.55 -7.46 -2.73
CA GLU A 20 -17.60 -7.11 -3.79
C GLU A 20 -16.88 -5.81 -3.43
N ILE A 21 -15.56 -5.79 -3.59
CA ILE A 21 -14.69 -4.62 -3.50
C ILE A 21 -13.97 -4.46 -4.83
N LEU A 22 -13.87 -3.22 -5.29
CA LEU A 22 -13.14 -2.89 -6.51
C LEU A 22 -11.77 -2.33 -6.19
N PHE A 23 -10.77 -2.81 -6.93
CA PHE A 23 -9.41 -2.29 -6.89
C PHE A 23 -9.02 -1.72 -8.25
N ASP A 24 -8.25 -0.63 -8.27
CA ASP A 24 -7.50 -0.13 -9.42
C ASP A 24 -6.09 -0.78 -9.42
N ARG A 25 -5.65 -1.34 -10.56
CA ARG A 25 -4.27 -1.85 -10.72
C ARG A 25 -3.29 -0.70 -10.71
N GLN A 26 -2.24 -0.84 -9.91
CA GLN A 26 -1.15 0.13 -9.91
C GLN A 26 -0.26 0.01 -11.14
N ASN A 27 0.23 1.15 -11.61
CA ASN A 27 1.40 1.20 -12.49
C ASN A 27 2.68 1.40 -11.65
N GLY A 28 3.87 1.25 -12.26
CA GLY A 28 5.14 1.37 -11.53
C GLY A 28 5.38 2.73 -10.86
N LEU A 29 4.73 3.81 -11.32
CA LEU A 29 4.76 5.13 -10.68
C LEU A 29 3.97 5.14 -9.36
N GLY A 30 2.88 4.36 -9.27
CA GLY A 30 2.14 4.13 -8.04
C GLY A 30 3.02 3.52 -6.96
N GLN A 31 3.75 2.45 -7.31
CA GLN A 31 4.60 1.73 -6.36
C GLN A 31 5.70 2.62 -5.75
N LEU A 32 6.35 3.47 -6.55
CA LEU A 32 7.36 4.42 -6.07
C LEU A 32 6.77 5.48 -5.12
N SER A 33 5.51 5.86 -5.35
CA SER A 33 4.79 6.82 -4.51
C SER A 33 4.41 6.23 -3.14
N ILE A 34 4.21 4.90 -3.04
CA ILE A 34 3.84 4.24 -1.79
C ILE A 34 4.92 4.42 -0.73
N VAL A 35 6.18 4.17 -1.08
CA VAL A 35 7.32 4.24 -0.14
C VAL A 35 7.41 5.63 0.49
N LYS A 36 7.34 6.69 -0.32
CA LYS A 36 7.42 8.07 0.15
C LYS A 36 6.29 8.42 1.13
N GLN A 37 5.06 8.01 0.81
CA GLN A 37 3.89 8.28 1.64
C GLN A 37 3.90 7.43 2.92
N ALA A 38 4.38 6.18 2.85
CA ALA A 38 4.50 5.30 4.00
C ALA A 38 5.50 5.85 5.02
N CYS A 39 6.66 6.35 4.57
CA CYS A 39 7.64 7.02 5.42
C CYS A 39 7.06 8.27 6.11
N ALA A 40 6.19 9.01 5.43
CA ALA A 40 5.54 10.19 6.02
C ALA A 40 4.54 9.83 7.13
N LEU A 41 3.90 8.66 7.05
CA LEU A 41 2.92 8.17 8.05
C LEU A 41 3.60 7.47 9.25
N LEU A 42 4.84 7.01 9.09
CA LEU A 42 5.57 6.23 10.09
C LEU A 42 5.71 6.91 11.46
N PRO A 43 6.05 8.21 11.59
CA PRO A 43 6.19 8.86 12.88
C PRO A 43 4.89 8.85 13.70
N GLU A 44 3.75 9.00 13.03
CA GLU A 44 2.43 8.94 13.67
C GLU A 44 2.13 7.53 14.18
N LEU A 45 2.49 6.49 13.41
CA LEU A 45 2.24 5.09 13.78
C LEU A 45 3.15 4.59 14.89
N CYS A 46 4.42 5.01 14.91
CA CYS A 46 5.34 4.71 16.01
C CYS A 46 4.86 5.30 17.35
N GLY A 47 4.08 6.39 17.32
CA GLY A 47 3.44 6.98 18.50
C GLY A 47 2.44 6.06 19.20
N TYR A 48 1.98 4.99 18.53
CA TYR A 48 1.06 3.98 19.08
C TYR A 48 1.77 2.77 19.69
N GLY A 49 3.09 2.81 19.87
CA GLY A 49 3.87 1.74 20.50
C GLY A 49 4.22 0.58 19.55
N LEU A 50 4.03 0.76 18.24
CA LEU A 50 4.49 -0.18 17.22
C LEU A 50 6.02 -0.09 17.07
N SER A 51 6.67 -1.22 16.82
CA SER A 51 8.07 -1.18 16.39
C SER A 51 8.18 -0.45 15.03
N PRO A 52 9.34 0.14 14.71
CA PRO A 52 9.54 0.81 13.42
C PRO A 52 9.21 -0.08 12.21
N ARG A 53 9.49 -1.38 12.30
CA ARG A 53 9.19 -2.36 11.25
C ARG A 53 7.68 -2.56 11.10
N GLU A 54 6.96 -2.74 12.20
CA GLU A 54 5.50 -2.93 12.19
C GLU A 54 4.78 -1.65 11.75
N GLY A 55 5.24 -0.49 12.23
CA GLY A 55 4.73 0.82 11.82
C GLY A 55 4.90 1.05 10.33
N TYR A 56 6.06 0.66 9.76
CA TYR A 56 6.30 0.80 8.32
C TYR A 56 5.44 -0.14 7.49
N ALA A 57 5.34 -1.41 7.89
CA ALA A 57 4.48 -2.38 7.21
C ALA A 57 3.01 -1.94 7.21
N LEU A 58 2.52 -1.42 8.34
CA LEU A 58 1.18 -0.89 8.44
C LEU A 58 1.00 0.38 7.59
N ALA A 59 1.96 1.30 7.62
CA ALA A 59 1.94 2.50 6.78
C ALA A 59 1.86 2.14 5.29
N TYR A 60 2.69 1.20 4.87
CA TYR A 60 2.72 0.71 3.50
C TYR A 60 1.36 0.16 3.09
N ASN A 61 0.76 -0.71 3.90
CA ASN A 61 -0.55 -1.29 3.62
C ASN A 61 -1.65 -0.22 3.54
N CYS A 62 -1.63 0.77 4.43
CA CYS A 62 -2.60 1.86 4.44
C CYS A 62 -2.51 2.71 3.16
N VAL A 63 -1.29 3.01 2.73
CA VAL A 63 -1.05 3.77 1.49
C VAL A 63 -1.41 2.95 0.26
N LEU A 64 -1.11 1.65 0.25
CA LEU A 64 -1.50 0.75 -0.84
C LEU A 64 -3.03 0.78 -1.01
N LEU A 65 -3.79 0.54 0.07
CA LEU A 65 -5.25 0.55 0.02
C LEU A 65 -5.83 1.91 -0.38
N PHE A 66 -5.23 3.00 0.08
CA PHE A 66 -5.63 4.35 -0.32
C PHE A 66 -5.50 4.56 -1.83
N GLN A 67 -4.45 4.03 -2.44
CA GLN A 67 -4.19 4.20 -3.86
C GLN A 67 -4.92 3.18 -4.74
N THR A 68 -5.34 2.04 -4.18
CA THR A 68 -5.92 0.93 -4.97
C THR A 68 -7.41 0.75 -4.77
N LEU A 69 -8.02 1.13 -3.64
CA LEU A 69 -9.47 0.98 -3.46
C LEU A 69 -10.25 1.94 -4.35
N ALA A 70 -11.19 1.39 -5.13
CA ALA A 70 -11.98 2.11 -6.10
C ALA A 70 -13.48 2.14 -5.74
N GLY A 71 -14.22 3.03 -6.41
CA GLY A 71 -15.68 3.12 -6.27
C GLY A 71 -16.11 3.58 -4.88
N SER A 72 -17.07 2.87 -4.26
CA SER A 72 -17.59 3.19 -2.92
C SER A 72 -16.58 2.94 -1.78
N ASP A 73 -15.49 2.23 -2.06
CA ASP A 73 -14.48 1.87 -1.08
C ASP A 73 -13.23 2.76 -1.13
N THR A 74 -13.19 3.74 -2.05
CA THR A 74 -12.11 4.72 -2.11
C THR A 74 -11.92 5.44 -0.78
N LEU A 75 -10.66 5.56 -0.38
CA LEU A 75 -10.28 6.23 0.85
C LEU A 75 -9.85 7.68 0.55
N PRO A 76 -10.22 8.66 1.39
CA PRO A 76 -9.78 10.05 1.21
C PRO A 76 -8.31 10.27 1.61
N SER A 77 -7.71 9.36 2.37
CA SER A 77 -6.31 9.41 2.80
C SER A 77 -5.81 8.02 3.22
N PRO A 78 -4.48 7.80 3.34
CA PRO A 78 -3.92 6.58 3.93
C PRO A 78 -4.44 6.32 5.34
N ARG A 79 -4.59 7.38 6.15
CA ARG A 79 -5.08 7.29 7.52
C ARG A 79 -6.50 6.75 7.62
N ALA A 80 -7.35 7.08 6.65
CA ALA A 80 -8.74 6.59 6.63
C ALA A 80 -8.83 5.06 6.55
N ALA A 81 -7.78 4.35 6.12
CA ALA A 81 -7.71 2.89 6.20
C ALA A 81 -7.81 2.40 7.65
N LEU A 82 -7.12 3.07 8.59
CA LEU A 82 -7.10 2.74 10.01
C LEU A 82 -8.43 3.05 10.72
N GLU A 83 -9.18 4.03 10.20
CA GLU A 83 -10.48 4.41 10.73
C GLU A 83 -11.60 3.50 10.23
N ARG A 84 -11.45 2.94 9.02
CA ARG A 84 -12.47 2.11 8.36
C ARG A 84 -12.27 0.61 8.56
N PHE A 85 -11.04 0.16 8.75
CA PHE A 85 -10.69 -1.26 8.78
C PHE A 85 -9.85 -1.61 10.01
N THR A 86 -10.02 -2.84 10.51
CA THR A 86 -9.11 -3.39 11.50
C THR A 86 -7.75 -3.74 10.86
N LEU A 87 -6.70 -3.90 11.67
CA LEU A 87 -5.38 -4.32 11.17
C LEU A 87 -5.42 -5.63 10.38
N SER A 88 -6.23 -6.60 10.83
CA SER A 88 -6.44 -7.87 10.12
C SER A 88 -7.12 -7.66 8.77
N GLN A 89 -8.15 -6.82 8.72
CA GLN A 89 -8.86 -6.49 7.47
C GLN A 89 -7.95 -5.75 6.49
N ILE A 90 -7.08 -4.86 6.97
CA ILE A 90 -6.07 -4.19 6.15
C ILE A 90 -5.13 -5.22 5.51
N ALA A 91 -4.59 -6.15 6.31
CA ALA A 91 -3.70 -7.20 5.81
C ALA A 91 -4.40 -8.12 4.78
N ASP A 92 -5.64 -8.52 5.05
CA ASP A 92 -6.44 -9.36 4.16
C ASP A 92 -6.75 -8.66 2.83
N LEU A 93 -7.09 -7.37 2.86
CA LEU A 93 -7.33 -6.57 1.65
C LEU A 93 -6.05 -6.40 0.81
N CYS A 94 -4.91 -6.13 1.44
CA CYS A 94 -3.63 -6.08 0.74
C CYS A 94 -3.28 -7.43 0.11
N ARG A 95 -3.52 -8.55 0.82
CA ARG A 95 -3.34 -9.89 0.28
C ARG A 95 -4.24 -10.15 -0.94
N LEU A 96 -5.51 -9.76 -0.86
CA LEU A 96 -6.45 -9.88 -1.99
C LEU A 96 -6.00 -9.06 -3.20
N TYR A 97 -5.45 -7.87 -2.97
CA TYR A 97 -4.89 -7.04 -4.03
C TYR A 97 -3.72 -7.75 -4.72
N TRP A 98 -2.77 -8.30 -3.96
CA TRP A 98 -1.58 -8.95 -4.51
C TRP A 98 -1.84 -10.30 -5.17
N GLN A 99 -2.88 -11.04 -4.77
CA GLN A 99 -3.26 -12.32 -5.38
C GLN A 99 -3.68 -12.22 -6.86
N GLN A 100 -3.85 -11.02 -7.39
CA GLN A 100 -4.36 -10.75 -8.74
C GLN A 100 -3.27 -10.46 -9.78
N ASP A 101 -2.04 -10.26 -9.33
CA ASP A 101 -0.87 -10.36 -10.17
C ASP A 101 -0.28 -11.73 -9.88
N ASP A 102 -0.18 -12.62 -10.88
CA ASP A 102 0.53 -13.93 -10.83
C ASP A 102 2.05 -13.76 -10.54
N LEU A 103 2.44 -12.62 -9.98
CA LEU A 103 3.73 -12.36 -9.42
C LEU A 103 3.79 -13.09 -8.08
N PRO A 104 4.82 -13.92 -7.83
CA PRO A 104 5.02 -14.46 -6.50
C PRO A 104 5.10 -13.27 -5.54
N PHE A 105 4.13 -13.18 -4.64
CA PHE A 105 4.24 -12.34 -3.45
C PHE A 105 5.40 -12.93 -2.65
N ASP A 106 6.62 -12.51 -2.98
CA ASP A 106 7.79 -12.83 -2.17
C ASP A 106 7.72 -11.91 -0.96
N ALA A 107 6.97 -12.35 0.04
CA ALA A 107 7.01 -11.79 1.38
C ALA A 107 8.43 -11.83 1.98
N GLY A 108 9.40 -12.49 1.32
CA GLY A 108 10.79 -12.64 1.70
C GLY A 108 11.69 -11.42 1.47
N ASP A 109 11.35 -10.49 0.57
CA ASP A 109 12.22 -9.33 0.30
C ASP A 109 12.09 -8.18 1.33
N PHE A 110 11.22 -8.33 2.33
CA PHE A 110 11.23 -7.48 3.53
C PHE A 110 12.28 -7.90 4.57
N GLU A 111 13.05 -8.96 4.31
CA GLU A 111 14.28 -9.26 5.05
C GLU A 111 15.55 -8.70 4.39
N GLU A 112 15.50 -8.27 3.12
CA GLU A 112 16.67 -7.77 2.38
C GLU A 112 16.55 -6.33 1.85
N CYS A 113 15.65 -5.51 2.41
CA CYS A 113 15.94 -4.07 2.55
C CYS A 113 16.93 -3.85 3.70
N GLY A 114 18.05 -4.57 3.62
CA GLY A 114 19.27 -4.22 4.31
C GLY A 114 19.61 -2.81 3.88
N VAL A 115 19.73 -1.92 4.87
CA VAL A 115 20.84 -0.98 4.98
C VAL A 115 21.47 -0.65 3.61
N ASN A 116 20.79 0.12 2.76
CA ASN A 116 21.55 0.83 1.75
C ASN A 116 22.20 1.99 2.49
N GLU A 117 23.49 1.77 2.78
CA GLU A 117 24.46 2.70 3.31
C GLU A 117 24.31 4.08 2.64
N SER A 118 23.56 4.98 3.26
CA SER A 118 23.60 6.44 3.07
C SER A 118 22.73 7.12 4.13
N PHE A 119 23.01 6.85 5.41
CA PHE A 119 22.73 7.79 6.50
C PHE A 119 24.01 8.14 7.25
N ASP A 120 25.13 8.14 6.52
CA ASP A 120 26.40 8.67 6.97
C ASP A 120 26.71 9.91 6.14
N SER A 121 26.14 11.05 6.55
CA SER A 121 26.67 12.42 6.37
C SER A 121 25.60 13.46 6.76
N MET A 122 25.95 14.28 7.75
CA MET A 122 25.24 15.49 8.25
C MET A 122 24.14 15.24 9.29
N GLN A 123 24.45 14.65 10.44
CA GLN A 123 24.96 15.42 11.60
C GLN A 123 26.16 16.32 11.27
N ALA A 124 25.88 17.56 10.88
CA ALA A 124 26.77 18.71 11.00
C ALA A 124 26.01 19.94 10.51
N LEU A 125 25.24 20.57 11.40
CA LEU A 125 24.94 22.00 11.40
C LEU A 125 24.17 22.29 12.71
N LEU A 126 24.94 22.27 13.80
CA LEU A 126 24.87 23.34 14.80
C LEU A 126 25.62 24.54 14.22
#